data_AF-A5E748-F1
#
_entry.id   AF-A5E748-F1
#
_cell.length_a   1.000
_cell.length_b   1.000
_cell.length_c   1.000
_cell.angle_alpha   90.00
_cell.angle_beta   90.00
_cell.angle_gamma   90.00
#
_symmetry.space_group_name_H-M   'P 1'
#
loop_
_entity.id
_entity.type
_entity.pdbx_description
1 polymer ?
#
loop_
_entity_poly.entity_id
_entity_poly.type
_entity_poly.pdbx_seq_one_letter_code
_entity_poly.pdbx_strand_id
1 'polypeptide(L)'
;MAGRNAINKPKIKMLAQSHARSLSRKRAARSSVQTRSSTSRYASKSLTAPRPTDSKSLALYTGETPLSQSVMTTNTLSKKRAKKIARNQKYLSQKQEDELMMDMDKQMKEKSRLDKVKKALWDLIENFEKNGPTVLPTGEGTTLGVQSF
;
A
#
# COMPACT_ATOMS: atom_id res chain seq x y z
N MET A 1 14.37 -55.93 -1.39
CA MET A 1 15.21 -57.07 -1.00
C MET A 1 15.67 -56.92 0.44
N ALA A 2 15.87 -58.04 1.12
CA ALA A 2 16.50 -58.07 2.43
C ALA A 2 18.00 -57.79 2.32
N GLY A 3 18.64 -57.39 3.41
CA GLY A 3 20.09 -57.13 3.42
C GLY A 3 20.89 -58.44 3.50
N ARG A 4 22.14 -58.45 3.02
CA ARG A 4 23.03 -59.62 3.07
C ARG A 4 23.17 -60.20 4.50
N ASN A 5 23.28 -59.33 5.51
CA ASN A 5 23.48 -59.74 6.90
C ASN A 5 22.17 -60.11 7.64
N ALA A 6 21.01 -59.84 7.05
CA ALA A 6 19.71 -60.03 7.68
C ALA A 6 18.65 -60.39 6.63
N ILE A 7 18.79 -61.60 6.08
CA ILE A 7 17.95 -62.11 4.99
C ILE A 7 16.46 -62.19 5.38
N ASN A 8 16.15 -62.39 6.66
CA ASN A 8 14.79 -62.48 7.18
C ASN A 8 14.16 -61.11 7.50
N LYS A 9 14.89 -59.99 7.30
CA LYS A 9 14.39 -58.63 7.57
C LYS A 9 14.14 -57.85 6.27
N PRO A 10 12.91 -57.38 5.99
CA PRO A 10 12.58 -56.72 4.73
C PRO A 10 13.04 -55.23 4.70
N LYS A 11 14.35 -55.01 4.56
CA LYS A 11 14.98 -53.68 4.62
C LYS A 11 14.32 -52.64 3.70
N ILE A 12 14.15 -52.96 2.41
CA ILE A 12 13.60 -51.99 1.44
C ILE A 12 12.14 -51.62 1.76
N LYS A 13 11.29 -52.59 2.15
CA LYS A 13 9.88 -52.30 2.49
C LYS A 13 9.78 -51.40 3.72
N MET A 14 10.60 -51.65 4.75
CA MET A 14 10.65 -50.80 5.94
C MET A 14 11.10 -49.36 5.62
N LEU A 15 12.15 -49.20 4.81
CA LEU A 15 12.64 -47.87 4.42
C LEU A 15 11.61 -47.13 3.57
N ALA A 16 10.95 -47.81 2.62
CA ALA A 16 9.89 -47.22 1.82
C ALA A 16 8.70 -46.76 2.69
N GLN A 17 8.28 -47.58 3.67
CA GLN A 17 7.22 -47.21 4.60
C GLN A 17 7.60 -46.02 5.49
N SER A 18 8.84 -46.00 6.01
CA SER A 18 9.35 -44.88 6.80
C SER A 18 9.40 -43.59 5.99
N HIS A 19 9.90 -43.66 4.75
CA HIS A 19 9.96 -42.54 3.83
C HIS A 19 8.55 -42.01 3.51
N ALA A 20 7.60 -42.89 3.20
CA ALA A 20 6.20 -42.52 2.96
C ALA A 20 5.58 -41.82 4.18
N ARG A 21 5.83 -42.33 5.41
CA ARG A 21 5.36 -41.67 6.65
C ARG A 21 5.97 -40.28 6.84
N SER A 22 7.27 -40.12 6.59
CA SER A 22 7.95 -38.83 6.66
C SER A 22 7.37 -37.81 5.68
N LEU A 23 7.14 -38.22 4.43
CA LEU A 23 6.51 -37.38 3.42
C LEU A 23 5.06 -37.03 3.78
N SER A 24 4.27 -37.97 4.31
CA SER A 24 2.91 -37.69 4.78
C SER A 24 2.86 -36.66 5.90
N ARG A 25 3.79 -36.72 6.87
CA ARG A 25 3.91 -35.70 7.92
C ARG A 25 4.27 -34.32 7.34
N LYS A 26 5.24 -34.27 6.42
CA LYS A 26 5.59 -33.03 5.71
C LYS A 26 4.41 -32.47 4.91
N ARG A 27 3.64 -33.34 4.25
CA ARG A 27 2.43 -32.93 3.50
C ARG A 27 1.35 -32.39 4.42
N ALA A 28 1.10 -33.03 5.57
CA ALA A 28 0.16 -32.54 6.58
C ALA A 28 0.60 -31.18 7.14
N ALA A 29 1.89 -31.00 7.47
CA ALA A 29 2.42 -29.71 7.91
C ALA A 29 2.33 -28.61 6.84
N ARG A 30 2.40 -28.98 5.55
CA ARG A 30 2.18 -28.05 4.42
C ARG A 30 0.71 -27.79 4.11
N SER A 31 -0.23 -28.54 4.69
CA SER A 31 -1.67 -28.31 4.50
C SER A 31 -2.12 -26.95 5.06
N SER A 32 -1.43 -26.44 6.08
CA SER A 32 -1.64 -25.07 6.57
C SER A 32 -1.12 -24.02 5.60
N VAL A 33 -0.20 -24.39 4.71
CA VAL A 33 0.33 -23.52 3.65
C VAL A 33 -0.62 -23.64 2.45
N GLN A 34 -1.32 -22.57 2.12
CA GLN A 34 -2.13 -22.51 0.90
C GLN A 34 -1.20 -22.63 -0.32
N THR A 35 -1.17 -23.82 -0.90
CA THR A 35 -0.45 -24.14 -2.14
C THR A 35 -1.49 -24.43 -3.22
N ARG A 36 -1.10 -24.32 -4.49
CA ARG A 36 -2.03 -24.48 -5.63
C ARG A 36 -2.82 -25.79 -5.62
N SER A 37 -2.29 -26.82 -4.96
CA SER A 37 -2.90 -28.15 -4.82
C SER A 37 -3.67 -28.35 -3.52
N SER A 38 -3.56 -27.46 -2.52
CA SER A 38 -4.26 -27.60 -1.24
C SER A 38 -5.59 -26.85 -1.17
N THR A 39 -5.89 -26.01 -2.16
CA THR A 39 -7.11 -25.20 -2.23
C THR A 39 -8.05 -25.73 -3.31
N SER A 40 -9.36 -25.71 -3.03
CA SER A 40 -10.37 -26.22 -3.98
C SER A 40 -10.47 -25.32 -5.21
N ARG A 41 -10.97 -25.87 -6.33
CA ARG A 41 -11.20 -25.10 -7.58
C ARG A 41 -12.11 -23.87 -7.36
N TYR A 42 -12.94 -23.90 -6.33
CA TYR A 42 -13.96 -22.89 -6.02
C TYR A 42 -13.59 -22.00 -4.82
N ALA A 43 -12.38 -22.12 -4.28
CA ALA A 43 -11.95 -21.25 -3.20
C ALA A 43 -11.83 -19.80 -3.67
N SER A 44 -12.20 -18.85 -2.81
CA SER A 44 -12.12 -17.42 -3.09
C SER A 44 -10.67 -17.01 -3.37
N LYS A 45 -10.47 -16.03 -4.26
CA LYS A 45 -9.14 -15.59 -4.73
C LYS A 45 -8.17 -15.28 -3.57
N SER A 46 -8.68 -14.74 -2.47
CA SER A 46 -7.91 -14.41 -1.26
C SER A 46 -7.39 -15.63 -0.49
N LEU A 47 -8.00 -16.80 -0.67
CA LEU A 47 -7.63 -18.07 -0.02
C LEU A 47 -6.89 -19.03 -0.97
N THR A 48 -6.72 -18.65 -2.24
CA THR A 48 -6.02 -19.44 -3.23
C THR A 48 -4.57 -19.01 -3.37
N ALA A 49 -3.67 -19.98 -3.48
CA ALA A 49 -2.27 -19.69 -3.81
C ALA A 49 -2.19 -18.91 -5.15
N PRO A 50 -1.32 -17.89 -5.26
CA PRO A 50 -1.23 -17.05 -6.44
C PRO A 50 -0.94 -17.89 -7.70
N ARG A 51 -1.61 -17.57 -8.81
CA ARG A 51 -1.37 -18.20 -10.10
C ARG A 51 -0.03 -17.73 -10.65
N PRO A 52 0.66 -18.51 -11.51
CA PRO A 52 1.90 -18.07 -12.15
C PRO A 52 1.76 -16.78 -12.96
N THR A 53 0.54 -16.51 -13.44
CA THR A 53 0.16 -15.30 -14.18
C THR A 53 -0.07 -14.09 -13.28
N ASP A 54 -0.26 -14.30 -11.97
CA ASP A 54 -0.57 -13.21 -11.05
C ASP A 54 0.71 -12.42 -10.72
N SER A 55 0.63 -11.10 -10.81
CA SER A 55 1.79 -10.26 -10.55
C SER A 55 2.08 -10.17 -9.05
N LYS A 56 3.19 -10.76 -8.62
CA LYS A 56 3.74 -10.58 -7.26
C LYS A 56 3.86 -9.10 -6.87
N SER A 57 4.25 -8.25 -7.82
CA SER A 57 4.42 -6.81 -7.56
C SER A 57 3.10 -6.09 -7.29
N LEU A 58 2.01 -6.50 -7.94
CA LEU A 58 0.70 -5.93 -7.66
C LEU A 58 0.19 -6.41 -6.31
N ALA A 59 0.36 -7.70 -6.01
CA ALA A 59 -0.07 -8.26 -4.73
C ALA A 59 0.66 -7.60 -3.53
N LEU A 60 1.96 -7.33 -3.65
CA LEU A 60 2.72 -6.58 -2.64
C LEU A 60 2.29 -5.11 -2.53
N TYR A 61 1.78 -4.52 -3.61
CA TYR A 61 1.33 -3.13 -3.62
C TYR A 61 -0.09 -2.97 -3.04
N THR A 62 -1.00 -3.90 -3.34
CA THR A 62 -2.38 -3.87 -2.86
C THR A 62 -2.55 -4.49 -1.47
N GLY A 63 -1.59 -5.32 -1.03
CA GLY A 63 -1.68 -6.06 0.24
C GLY A 63 -2.53 -7.33 0.16
N GLU A 64 -3.06 -7.67 -1.03
CA GLU A 64 -3.91 -8.85 -1.25
C GLU A 64 -3.14 -10.18 -1.32
N THR A 65 -1.87 -10.21 -0.93
CA THR A 65 -1.15 -11.49 -0.81
C THR A 65 -1.72 -12.30 0.34
N PRO A 66 -1.87 -13.64 0.19
CA PRO A 66 -2.11 -14.49 1.35
C PRO A 66 -1.00 -14.25 2.37
N LEU A 67 -1.38 -14.09 3.65
CA LEU A 67 -0.46 -13.76 4.75
C LEU A 67 0.81 -14.62 4.66
N SER A 68 1.97 -13.97 4.55
CA SER A 68 3.24 -14.68 4.58
C SER A 68 3.38 -15.40 5.91
N GLN A 69 3.46 -16.72 5.88
CA GLN A 69 3.69 -17.54 7.07
C GLN A 69 5.14 -17.54 7.53
N SER A 70 6.06 -16.97 6.74
CA SER A 70 7.46 -16.79 7.12
C SER A 70 7.74 -15.33 7.46
N VAL A 71 8.49 -15.14 8.55
CA VAL A 71 9.01 -13.84 9.01
C VAL A 71 9.89 -13.18 7.94
N MET A 72 10.53 -13.98 7.07
CA MET A 72 11.39 -13.48 6.00
C MET A 72 10.82 -13.84 4.63
N THR A 73 10.85 -12.87 3.71
CA THR A 73 10.46 -13.08 2.32
C THR A 73 11.54 -12.56 1.38
N THR A 74 11.67 -13.17 0.21
CA THR A 74 12.55 -12.70 -0.88
C THR A 74 11.80 -11.85 -1.89
N ASN A 75 10.48 -11.71 -1.75
CA ASN A 75 9.66 -10.90 -2.65
C ASN A 75 9.70 -9.44 -2.20
N THR A 76 10.11 -8.54 -3.09
CA THR A 76 10.16 -7.10 -2.79
C THR A 76 9.40 -6.29 -3.84
N LEU A 77 8.97 -5.10 -3.44
CA LEU A 77 8.40 -4.11 -4.34
C LEU A 77 9.38 -2.96 -4.53
N SER A 78 10.00 -2.88 -5.71
CA SER A 78 10.89 -1.76 -6.04
C SER A 78 10.11 -0.44 -6.02
N LYS A 79 10.69 0.60 -5.41
CA LYS A 79 10.15 1.97 -5.43
C LYS A 79 9.82 2.46 -6.85
N LYS A 80 10.64 2.07 -7.84
CA LYS A 80 10.39 2.37 -9.26
C LYS A 80 9.09 1.75 -9.75
N ARG A 81 8.82 0.49 -9.38
CA ARG A 81 7.59 -0.23 -9.74
C ARG A 81 6.39 0.34 -8.99
N ALA A 82 6.51 0.63 -7.69
CA ALA A 82 5.45 1.26 -6.89
C ALA A 82 4.98 2.59 -7.52
N LYS A 83 5.92 3.47 -7.92
CA LYS A 83 5.60 4.71 -8.63
C LYS A 83 4.88 4.48 -9.96
N LYS A 84 5.28 3.47 -10.74
CA LYS A 84 4.61 3.12 -12.00
C LYS A 84 3.18 2.63 -11.76
N ILE A 85 2.96 1.80 -10.73
CA ILE A 85 1.63 1.31 -10.38
C ILE A 85 0.75 2.49 -9.95
N ALA A 86 1.23 3.34 -9.04
CA ALA A 86 0.49 4.54 -8.60
C ALA A 86 0.15 5.48 -9.76
N ARG A 87 1.10 5.70 -10.69
CA ARG A 87 0.86 6.49 -11.90
C ARG A 87 -0.22 5.86 -12.79
N ASN A 88 -0.16 4.56 -13.01
CA ASN A 88 -1.15 3.86 -13.83
C ASN A 88 -2.54 3.84 -13.16
N GLN A 89 -2.60 3.74 -11.83
CA GLN A 89 -3.86 3.88 -11.08
C GLN A 89 -4.47 5.26 -11.28
N LYS A 90 -3.65 6.31 -11.24
CA LYS A 90 -4.11 7.67 -11.57
C LYS A 90 -4.66 7.77 -12.99
N TYR A 91 -4.02 7.15 -13.98
CA TYR A 91 -4.55 7.15 -15.35
C TYR A 91 -5.86 6.37 -15.48
N LEU A 92 -6.05 5.30 -14.71
CA LEU A 92 -7.30 4.55 -14.69
C LEU A 92 -8.43 5.35 -14.01
N SER A 93 -8.13 6.01 -12.89
CA SER A 93 -9.12 6.89 -12.23
C SER A 93 -9.48 8.07 -13.12
N GLN A 94 -8.50 8.69 -13.77
CA GLN A 94 -8.74 9.76 -14.75
C GLN A 94 -9.56 9.28 -15.93
N LYS A 95 -9.38 8.06 -16.44
CA LYS A 95 -10.24 7.54 -17.52
C LYS A 95 -11.68 7.29 -17.06
N GLN A 96 -11.85 6.80 -15.84
CA GLN A 96 -13.19 6.62 -15.25
C GLN A 96 -13.85 7.97 -14.98
N GLU A 97 -13.07 8.96 -14.52
CA GLU A 97 -13.52 10.34 -14.34
C GLU A 97 -13.77 11.03 -15.69
N ASP A 98 -12.95 10.87 -16.72
CA ASP A 98 -13.17 11.46 -18.05
C ASP A 98 -14.40 10.83 -18.75
N GLU A 99 -14.74 9.58 -18.43
CA GLU A 99 -16.02 8.95 -18.80
C GLU A 99 -17.22 9.50 -18.00
N LEU A 100 -17.00 10.16 -16.85
CA LEU A 100 -18.05 10.65 -15.93
C LEU A 100 -18.12 12.18 -15.76
N MET A 101 -17.05 12.93 -16.07
CA MET A 101 -16.73 14.26 -15.55
C MET A 101 -15.73 14.98 -16.48
N MET A 102 -16.06 15.12 -17.77
CA MET A 102 -15.46 16.09 -18.70
C MET A 102 -15.58 17.57 -18.23
N ASP A 103 -15.59 17.85 -16.92
CA ASP A 103 -16.09 19.11 -16.34
C ASP A 103 -15.36 19.65 -15.10
N MET A 104 -14.30 19.03 -14.55
CA MET A 104 -13.65 19.63 -13.37
C MET A 104 -12.12 19.61 -13.36
N ASP A 105 -11.60 20.74 -13.82
CA ASP A 105 -10.27 21.28 -13.62
C ASP A 105 -9.61 20.94 -12.26
N LYS A 106 -8.39 20.41 -12.37
CA LYS A 106 -7.21 20.68 -11.53
C LYS A 106 -7.35 20.49 -10.01
N GLN A 107 -6.91 19.31 -9.55
CA GLN A 107 -6.37 19.16 -8.20
C GLN A 107 -5.16 20.08 -8.00
N MET A 108 -5.39 21.22 -7.33
CA MET A 108 -4.34 22.05 -6.74
C MET A 108 -3.52 21.19 -5.79
N LYS A 109 -2.20 21.12 -6.00
CA LYS A 109 -1.26 20.65 -4.98
C LYS A 109 -1.51 21.47 -3.72
N GLU A 110 -1.85 20.81 -2.62
CA GLU A 110 -1.94 21.48 -1.33
C GLU A 110 -0.61 22.17 -1.04
N LYS A 111 -0.62 23.51 -1.07
CA LYS A 111 0.55 24.32 -0.74
C LYS A 111 0.91 24.03 0.72
N SER A 112 2.19 23.80 0.98
CA SER A 112 2.72 23.60 2.32
C SER A 112 2.31 24.76 3.22
N ARG A 113 2.14 24.53 4.53
CA ARG A 113 1.83 25.60 5.50
C ARG A 113 2.80 26.78 5.38
N LEU A 114 4.07 26.49 5.09
CA LEU A 114 5.11 27.48 4.85
C LEU A 114 4.84 28.32 3.59
N ASP A 115 4.37 27.70 2.51
CA ASP A 115 4.02 28.42 1.27
C ASP A 115 2.80 29.33 1.46
N LYS A 116 1.84 28.92 2.30
CA LYS A 116 0.70 29.77 2.67
C LYS A 116 1.15 31.00 3.46
N VAL A 117 2.04 30.82 4.45
CA VAL A 117 2.61 31.91 5.25
C VAL A 117 3.47 32.85 4.38
N LYS A 118 4.33 32.30 3.52
CA LYS A 118 5.11 33.11 2.57
C LYS A 118 4.20 33.92 1.65
N LYS A 119 3.14 33.31 1.11
CA LYS A 119 2.21 34.02 0.24
C LYS A 119 1.53 35.18 0.99
N ALA A 120 1.03 34.94 2.20
CA ALA A 120 0.41 35.98 3.01
C ALA A 120 1.39 37.11 3.39
N LEU A 121 2.65 36.78 3.68
CA LEU A 121 3.69 37.76 3.97
C LEU A 121 4.04 38.60 2.73
N TRP A 122 4.17 37.98 1.57
CA TRP A 122 4.40 38.69 0.30
C TRP A 122 3.21 39.59 -0.06
N ASP A 123 1.97 39.10 0.11
CA ASP A 123 0.76 39.90 -0.11
C ASP A 123 0.73 41.13 0.84
N LEU A 124 1.20 40.99 2.09
CA LEU A 124 1.30 42.10 3.04
C LEU A 124 2.40 43.12 2.65
N ILE A 125 3.58 42.63 2.26
CA ILE A 125 4.71 43.48 1.84
C ILE A 125 4.33 44.26 0.58
N GLU A 126 3.72 43.60 -0.42
CA GLU A 126 3.26 44.27 -1.63
C GLU A 126 2.18 45.32 -1.33
N ASN A 127 1.27 45.05 -0.39
CA ASN A 127 0.27 46.04 0.03
C ASN A 127 0.91 47.23 0.76
N PHE A 128 1.94 46.99 1.58
CA PHE A 128 2.65 48.05 2.30
C PHE A 128 3.48 48.93 1.36
N GLU A 129 4.08 48.33 0.32
CA GLU A 129 4.85 49.05 -0.70
C GLU A 129 3.94 49.87 -1.63
N LYS A 130 2.79 49.32 -2.02
CA LYS A 130 1.84 50.00 -2.94
C LYS A 130 1.00 51.08 -2.26
N ASN A 131 0.55 50.85 -1.03
CA ASN A 131 -0.41 51.72 -0.35
C ASN A 131 0.19 52.53 0.81
N GLY A 132 1.49 52.37 1.08
CA GLY A 132 2.11 52.91 2.30
C GLY A 132 1.57 52.24 3.57
N PRO A 133 2.01 52.67 4.77
CA PRO A 133 1.39 52.21 6.00
C PRO A 133 -0.10 52.56 5.97
N THR A 134 -0.97 51.60 6.27
CA THR A 134 -2.41 51.81 6.35
C THR A 134 -2.71 52.75 7.52
N VAL A 135 -2.57 54.05 7.30
CA VAL A 135 -3.05 55.08 8.22
C VAL A 135 -4.56 55.08 8.06
N LEU A 136 -5.25 54.30 8.90
CA LEU A 136 -6.69 54.40 9.07
C LEU A 136 -7.02 55.86 9.42
N PRO A 137 -7.72 56.62 8.55
CA PRO A 137 -8.24 57.92 8.93
C PRO A 137 -9.53 57.66 9.70
N THR A 138 -9.44 57.10 10.90
CA THR A 138 -10.59 57.09 11.83
C THR A 138 -10.75 58.50 12.39
N GLY A 139 -11.32 59.38 11.57
CA GLY A 139 -11.84 60.70 11.93
C GLY A 139 -13.28 60.63 12.45
N GLU A 140 -13.66 59.52 13.08
CA GLU A 140 -14.99 59.27 13.62
C GLU A 140 -14.89 58.94 15.12
N GLY A 141 -15.28 59.89 15.97
CA GLY A 141 -15.84 59.60 17.29
C GLY A 141 -14.90 59.04 18.35
N THR A 142 -14.04 59.90 18.91
CA THR A 142 -13.41 59.68 20.21
C THR A 142 -14.49 59.54 21.28
N THR A 143 -14.82 58.30 21.64
CA THR A 143 -15.67 57.91 22.77
C THR A 143 -14.90 58.05 24.10
N LEU A 144 -14.37 59.25 24.36
CA LEU A 144 -13.90 59.66 25.69
C LEU A 144 -14.87 60.67 26.28
N GLY A 145 -16.10 60.20 26.50
CA GLY A 145 -17.03 60.85 27.41
C GLY A 145 -16.74 60.41 28.84
N VAL A 146 -15.85 61.11 29.56
CA VAL A 146 -15.85 61.21 31.04
C VAL A 146 -15.16 62.53 31.45
N GLN A 147 -15.99 63.53 31.75
CA GLN A 147 -15.98 64.50 32.87
C GLN A 147 -14.70 65.24 33.36
N SER A 148 -14.84 66.59 33.41
CA SER A 148 -14.36 67.58 34.43
C SER A 148 -12.86 67.65 34.75
N PHE A 149 -12.15 68.78 34.68
CA PHE A 149 -12.48 70.20 34.99
C PHE A 149 -12.11 71.16 33.86
#